data_AF-A0A9P5UES2-F1
#
_entry.id   AF-A0A9P5UES2-F1
#
_cell.length_a   1.000
_cell.length_b   1.000
_cell.length_c   1.000
_cell.angle_alpha   90.00
_cell.angle_beta   90.00
_cell.angle_gamma   90.00
#
_symmetry.space_group_name_H-M   'P 1'
#
loop_
_entity.id
_entity.type
_entity.pdbx_description
1 polymer ?
#
loop_
_entity_poly.entity_id
_entity_poly.type
_entity_poly.pdbx_seq_one_letter_code
_entity_poly.pdbx_strand_id
1 'polypeptide(L)'
;MITGEAKKRKKKTRAFSYSKPHAKDIDNFGLPTKPLWSVNELLSSYSKPELSASTFKRLHELSALIPPEEGTEEFEKLKRELEELVRLVEAVKLVNTEGVQTAESRPSLGDGALGAEEIEERAETGRELLKYASRTVDDLYVVEADKRR
;
A
#
# COMPACT_ATOMS: atom_id res chain seq x y z
N MET A 1 -70.08 -37.97 15.38
CA MET A 1 -69.83 -36.55 15.70
C MET A 1 -68.33 -36.38 15.86
N ILE A 2 -67.68 -35.66 14.96
CA ILE A 2 -66.21 -35.51 14.87
C ILE A 2 -65.88 -34.10 15.34
N THR A 3 -65.24 -33.96 16.50
CA THR A 3 -64.76 -32.66 17.00
C THR A 3 -63.26 -32.57 16.78
N GLY A 4 -62.85 -31.76 15.81
CA GLY A 4 -61.45 -31.41 15.56
C GLY A 4 -60.99 -30.26 16.47
N GLU A 5 -59.94 -30.48 17.26
CA GLU A 5 -59.25 -29.42 17.98
C GLU A 5 -58.07 -28.88 17.18
N ALA A 6 -58.18 -27.63 16.74
CA ALA A 6 -57.12 -26.90 16.06
C ALA A 6 -56.07 -26.39 17.07
N LYS A 7 -54.89 -27.02 17.09
CA LYS A 7 -53.76 -26.67 17.97
C LYS A 7 -53.04 -25.42 17.43
N LYS A 8 -53.33 -24.23 17.99
CA LYS A 8 -52.65 -22.96 17.65
C LYS A 8 -51.15 -23.02 17.98
N ARG A 9 -50.29 -23.08 16.96
CA ARG A 9 -48.83 -22.94 17.09
C ARG A 9 -48.47 -21.48 17.39
N LYS A 10 -48.06 -21.18 18.62
CA LYS A 10 -47.49 -19.88 19.01
C LYS A 10 -46.12 -19.70 18.35
N LYS A 11 -46.01 -18.78 17.38
CA LYS A 11 -44.73 -18.39 16.77
C LYS A 11 -43.94 -17.58 17.80
N LYS A 12 -42.86 -18.14 18.32
CA LYS A 12 -41.92 -17.48 19.24
C LYS A 12 -40.98 -16.61 18.41
N THR A 13 -41.33 -15.34 18.23
CA THR A 13 -40.45 -14.35 17.59
C THR A 13 -39.28 -14.09 18.53
N ARG A 14 -38.07 -14.46 18.12
CA ARG A 14 -36.83 -14.06 18.80
C ARG A 14 -36.71 -12.54 18.63
N ALA A 15 -36.98 -11.79 19.68
CA ALA A 15 -36.64 -10.37 19.72
C ALA A 15 -35.11 -10.27 19.66
N PHE A 16 -34.60 -9.73 18.56
CA PHE A 16 -33.23 -9.23 18.52
C PHE A 16 -33.16 -8.07 19.51
N SER A 17 -32.54 -8.30 20.67
CA SER A 17 -32.22 -7.24 21.60
C SER A 17 -31.12 -6.39 20.96
N TYR A 18 -31.49 -5.25 20.37
CA TYR A 18 -30.54 -4.20 20.07
C TYR A 18 -29.95 -3.72 21.40
N SER A 19 -28.68 -4.04 21.65
CA SER A 19 -27.91 -3.36 22.68
C SER A 19 -27.93 -1.87 22.33
N LYS A 20 -28.51 -1.03 23.20
CA LYS A 20 -28.48 0.42 23.04
C LYS A 20 -27.02 0.85 22.80
N PRO A 21 -26.68 1.51 21.67
CA PRO A 21 -25.37 2.16 21.60
C PRO A 21 -25.32 3.15 22.76
N HIS A 22 -24.24 3.12 23.54
CA HIS A 22 -23.97 4.16 24.53
C HIS A 22 -24.17 5.51 23.85
N ALA A 23 -25.14 6.30 24.32
CA ALA A 23 -25.33 7.67 23.89
C ALA A 23 -24.02 8.40 24.21
N LYS A 24 -23.21 8.62 23.18
CA LYS A 24 -22.02 9.44 23.31
C LYS A 24 -22.49 10.85 23.60
N ASP A 25 -21.84 11.54 24.53
CA ASP A 25 -22.13 12.94 24.80
C ASP A 25 -21.91 13.70 23.47
N ILE A 26 -23.00 14.24 22.93
CA ILE A 26 -23.08 14.89 21.62
C ILE A 26 -23.71 16.26 21.85
N ASP A 27 -23.15 17.30 21.24
CA ASP A 27 -23.64 18.68 21.33
C ASP A 27 -24.92 18.87 20.50
N ASN A 28 -25.58 20.01 20.67
CA ASN A 28 -26.78 20.43 19.92
C ASN A 28 -26.59 20.41 18.39
N PHE A 29 -25.35 20.42 17.91
CA PHE A 29 -25.00 20.30 16.48
C PHE A 29 -24.68 18.87 16.02
N GLY A 30 -24.86 17.85 16.87
CA GLY A 30 -24.56 16.46 16.50
C GLY A 30 -23.07 16.10 16.56
N LEU A 31 -22.22 16.99 17.09
CA LEU A 31 -20.79 16.75 17.25
C LEU A 31 -20.48 16.11 18.62
N PRO A 32 -19.58 15.12 18.69
CA PRO A 32 -19.22 14.51 19.97
C PRO A 32 -18.51 15.53 20.87
N THR A 33 -18.99 15.72 22.10
CA THR A 33 -18.37 16.63 23.09
C THR A 33 -17.11 16.04 23.71
N LYS A 34 -16.91 14.73 23.59
CA LYS A 34 -15.66 14.04 23.91
C LYS A 34 -14.91 13.70 22.62
N PRO A 35 -13.59 13.95 22.55
CA PRO A 35 -12.80 13.51 21.41
C PRO A 35 -12.89 11.97 21.30
N LEU A 36 -13.22 11.48 20.11
CA LEU A 36 -13.51 10.07 19.89
C LEU A 36 -12.24 9.20 19.88
N TRP A 37 -11.24 9.59 19.11
CA TRP A 37 -9.90 9.03 19.07
C TRP A 37 -9.08 9.95 18.17
N SER A 38 -7.80 10.13 18.49
CA SER A 38 -6.89 10.84 17.60
C SER A 38 -6.21 9.84 16.66
N VAL A 39 -6.12 10.18 15.37
CA VAL A 39 -5.31 9.39 14.42
C VAL A 39 -3.85 9.35 14.87
N ASN A 40 -3.34 10.45 15.45
CA ASN A 40 -1.96 10.50 15.94
C ASN A 40 -1.75 9.58 17.16
N GLU A 41 -2.76 9.46 18.03
CA GLU A 41 -2.75 8.53 19.16
C GLU A 41 -2.82 7.06 18.71
N LEU A 42 -3.59 6.79 17.66
CA LEU A 42 -3.64 5.46 17.06
C LEU A 42 -2.29 5.09 16.42
N LEU A 43 -1.70 6.00 15.64
CA LEU A 43 -0.44 5.76 14.94
C LEU A 43 0.77 5.71 15.88
N SER A 44 0.73 6.43 17.01
CA SER A 44 1.82 6.43 18.00
C SER A 44 1.93 5.11 18.78
N SER A 45 0.89 4.27 18.76
CA SER A 45 0.87 2.97 19.45
C SER A 45 1.66 1.86 18.73
N TYR A 46 1.93 2.01 17.42
CA TYR A 46 2.66 1.00 16.66
C TYR A 46 4.16 1.05 16.93
N SER A 47 4.81 -0.12 16.96
CA SER A 47 6.26 -0.23 17.10
C SER A 47 6.98 0.54 16.01
N LYS A 48 8.09 1.19 16.35
CA LYS A 48 8.98 1.79 15.36
C LYS A 48 10.00 0.71 14.94
N PRO A 49 9.92 0.14 13.73
CA PRO A 49 10.91 -0.83 13.29
C PRO A 49 12.24 -0.10 13.09
N GLU A 50 13.31 -0.67 13.68
CA GLU A 50 14.66 -0.16 13.49
C GLU A 50 15.29 -0.80 12.26
N LEU A 51 15.79 0.02 11.35
CA LEU A 51 16.51 -0.47 10.18
C LEU A 51 17.99 -0.65 10.52
N SER A 52 18.56 -1.82 10.20
CA SER A 52 20.01 -1.99 10.29
C SER A 52 20.71 -1.13 9.24
N ALA A 53 21.90 -0.61 9.55
CA ALA A 53 22.68 0.18 8.60
C ALA A 53 23.00 -0.61 7.32
N SER A 54 23.23 -1.93 7.44
CA SER A 54 23.41 -2.84 6.32
C SER A 54 22.18 -2.93 5.41
N THR A 55 20.97 -2.94 5.98
CA THR A 55 19.72 -2.97 5.21
C THR A 55 19.50 -1.64 4.51
N PHE A 56 19.77 -0.53 5.18
CA PHE A 56 19.68 0.81 4.59
C PHE A 56 20.63 0.98 3.39
N LYS A 57 21.89 0.54 3.53
CA LYS A 57 22.86 0.51 2.41
C LYS A 57 22.37 -0.37 1.26
N ARG A 58 21.92 -1.59 1.56
CA ARG A 58 21.38 -2.52 0.56
C ARG A 58 20.19 -1.92 -0.21
N LEU A 59 19.32 -1.17 0.45
CA LEU A 59 18.19 -0.50 -0.22
C LEU A 59 18.66 0.60 -1.18
N HIS A 60 19.70 1.34 -0.82
CA HIS A 60 20.31 2.34 -1.71
C HIS A 60 20.94 1.67 -2.92
N GLU A 61 21.69 0.59 -2.71
CA GLU A 61 22.28 -0.21 -3.80
C GLU A 61 21.22 -0.76 -4.76
N LEU A 62 20.12 -1.32 -4.23
CA LEU A 62 19.02 -1.84 -5.06
C LEU A 62 18.28 -0.73 -5.82
N SER A 63 18.27 0.49 -5.27
CA SER A 63 17.68 1.66 -5.90
C SER A 63 18.65 2.37 -6.85
N ALA A 64 19.85 1.81 -7.08
CA ALA A 64 20.95 2.44 -7.83
C ALA A 64 21.31 3.85 -7.31
N LEU A 65 21.16 4.07 -6.00
CA LEU A 65 21.49 5.31 -5.30
C LEU A 65 22.83 5.16 -4.57
N ILE A 66 23.56 6.26 -4.46
CA ILE A 66 24.77 6.34 -3.63
C ILE A 66 24.33 6.60 -2.18
N PRO A 67 24.62 5.70 -1.23
CA PRO A 67 24.25 5.92 0.17
C PRO A 67 25.11 7.04 0.79
N PRO A 68 24.53 7.87 1.68
CA PRO A 68 25.32 8.80 2.49
C PRO A 68 26.24 8.03 3.43
N GLU A 69 27.33 8.68 3.87
CA GLU A 69 28.29 8.07 4.80
C GLU A 69 27.63 7.76 6.16
N GLU A 70 27.95 6.60 6.74
CA GLU A 70 27.44 6.20 8.05
C GLU A 70 27.89 7.18 9.14
N GLY A 71 26.95 7.59 9.99
CA GLY A 71 27.22 8.56 11.06
C GLY A 71 27.10 10.03 10.64
N THR A 72 26.79 10.31 9.36
CA THR A 72 26.39 11.67 8.95
C THR A 72 24.97 12.00 9.41
N GLU A 73 24.68 13.29 9.63
CA GLU A 73 23.33 13.74 9.97
C GLU A 73 22.31 13.39 8.87
N GLU A 74 22.74 13.43 7.62
CA GLU A 74 21.92 13.07 6.46
C GLU A 74 21.53 11.58 6.48
N PHE A 75 22.49 10.70 6.83
CA PHE A 75 22.24 9.27 6.99
C PHE A 75 21.19 9.01 8.07
N GLU A 76 21.34 9.60 9.26
CA GLU A 76 20.39 9.40 10.36
C GLU A 76 19.02 9.99 10.06
N LYS A 77 18.96 11.14 9.38
CA LYS A 77 17.71 11.75 8.94
C LYS A 77 16.96 10.84 7.95
N LEU A 78 17.62 10.40 6.88
CA LEU A 78 16.99 9.55 5.86
C LEU A 78 16.60 8.19 6.42
N LYS A 79 17.44 7.61 7.28
CA LYS A 79 17.13 6.37 7.98
C LYS A 79 15.86 6.53 8.82
N ARG A 80 15.77 7.59 9.61
CA ARG A 80 14.59 7.87 10.44
C ARG A 80 13.33 8.09 9.60
N GLU A 81 13.42 8.85 8.51
CA GLU A 81 12.28 9.08 7.60
C GLU A 81 11.78 7.76 7.01
N LEU A 82 12.70 6.88 6.60
CA LEU A 82 12.34 5.56 6.09
C LEU A 82 11.69 4.67 7.17
N GLU A 83 12.21 4.67 8.40
CA GLU A 83 11.59 3.96 9.53
C GLU A 83 10.17 4.47 9.84
N GLU A 84 9.95 5.78 9.74
CA GLU A 84 8.62 6.39 9.90
C GLU A 84 7.66 5.92 8.79
N LEU A 85 8.12 5.82 7.54
CA LEU A 85 7.32 5.28 6.44
C LEU A 85 6.99 3.79 6.63
N VAL A 86 7.97 2.98 7.04
CA VAL A 86 7.75 1.55 7.29
C VAL A 86 6.72 1.36 8.39
N ARG A 87 6.79 2.14 9.47
CA ARG A 87 5.80 2.12 10.56
C ARG A 87 4.37 2.33 10.07
N LEU A 88 4.16 3.26 9.15
CA LEU A 88 2.83 3.52 8.58
C LEU A 88 2.32 2.32 7.77
N VAL A 89 3.19 1.66 7.01
CA VAL A 89 2.82 0.50 6.19
C VAL A 89 2.59 -0.74 7.05
N GLU A 90 3.32 -0.90 8.17
CA GLU A 90 3.10 -2.02 9.09
C GLU A 90 1.71 -2.02 9.73
N ALA A 91 1.13 -0.84 9.98
CA ALA A 91 -0.24 -0.73 10.47
C ALA A 91 -1.26 -1.38 9.51
N VAL A 92 -0.99 -1.40 8.21
CA VAL A 92 -1.85 -2.03 7.20
C VAL A 92 -1.84 -3.56 7.33
N LYS A 93 -0.73 -4.16 7.79
CA LYS A 93 -0.63 -5.62 7.99
C LYS A 93 -1.60 -6.15 9.04
N LEU A 94 -2.06 -5.29 9.96
CA LEU A 94 -2.98 -5.67 11.03
C LEU A 94 -4.45 -5.68 10.60
N VAL A 95 -4.75 -5.19 9.39
CA VAL A 95 -6.10 -5.19 8.85
C VAL A 95 -6.46 -6.59 8.36
N ASN A 96 -7.64 -7.08 8.76
CA ASN A 96 -8.15 -8.34 8.22
C ASN A 96 -8.44 -8.19 6.72
N THR A 97 -7.72 -8.98 5.91
CA THR A 97 -7.85 -9.00 4.44
C THR A 97 -8.53 -10.27 3.93
N GLU A 98 -9.11 -11.08 4.82
CA GLU A 98 -9.89 -12.27 4.45
C GLU A 98 -11.02 -11.89 3.47
N GLY A 99 -11.03 -12.55 2.30
CA GLY A 99 -12.04 -12.32 1.26
C GLY A 99 -11.79 -11.10 0.37
N VAL A 100 -10.68 -10.38 0.55
CA VAL A 100 -10.28 -9.30 -0.36
C VAL A 100 -9.60 -9.91 -1.59
N GLN A 101 -10.16 -9.66 -2.77
CA GLN A 101 -9.50 -9.99 -4.02
C GLN A 101 -8.37 -8.98 -4.25
N THR A 102 -7.14 -9.47 -4.40
CA THR A 102 -6.03 -8.61 -4.82
C THR A 102 -6.30 -8.12 -6.23
N ALA A 103 -6.01 -6.85 -6.49
CA ALA A 103 -6.15 -6.25 -7.82
C ALA A 103 -5.10 -6.77 -8.83
N GLU A 104 -4.58 -7.99 -8.64
CA GLU A 104 -3.81 -8.70 -9.66
C GLU A 104 -4.66 -9.04 -10.88
N SER A 105 -6.00 -8.99 -10.75
CA SER A 105 -6.89 -8.83 -11.89
C SER A 105 -7.18 -7.35 -12.18
N ARG A 106 -6.20 -6.66 -12.79
CA ARG A 106 -6.58 -5.93 -14.02
C ARG A 106 -7.33 -6.95 -14.89
N PRO A 107 -8.36 -6.57 -15.67
CA PRO A 107 -8.98 -7.54 -16.58
C PRO A 107 -7.83 -8.25 -17.28
N SER A 108 -7.76 -9.58 -17.12
CA SER A 108 -6.92 -10.40 -17.97
C SER A 108 -7.28 -9.89 -19.35
N LEU A 109 -6.38 -9.11 -19.97
CA LEU A 109 -6.44 -8.91 -21.40
C LEU A 109 -6.60 -10.33 -21.88
N GLY A 110 -7.75 -10.60 -22.51
CA GLY A 110 -8.03 -11.91 -23.06
C GLY A 110 -6.75 -12.36 -23.74
N ASP A 111 -6.38 -13.59 -23.42
CA ASP A 111 -5.42 -14.40 -24.15
C ASP A 111 -5.14 -13.82 -25.55
N GLY A 112 -4.00 -13.14 -25.71
CA GLY A 112 -3.55 -12.55 -26.96
C GLY A 112 -3.89 -11.08 -27.23
N ALA A 113 -2.83 -10.26 -27.25
CA ALA A 113 -2.61 -9.26 -28.30
C ALA A 113 -3.64 -8.11 -28.44
N LEU A 114 -3.63 -7.14 -27.52
CA LEU A 114 -4.11 -5.78 -27.81
C LEU A 114 -3.05 -4.74 -27.44
N GLY A 115 -2.02 -4.66 -28.29
CA GLY A 115 -0.97 -3.64 -28.17
C GLY A 115 0.23 -3.82 -29.10
N ALA A 116 0.20 -4.82 -30.00
CA ALA A 116 1.26 -5.07 -30.98
C ALA A 116 0.86 -4.70 -32.41
N GLU A 117 -0.35 -4.20 -32.65
CA GLU A 117 -0.74 -3.69 -33.97
C GLU A 117 -0.87 -2.17 -33.90
N GLU A 118 -0.17 -1.50 -34.82
CA GLU A 118 -0.09 -0.03 -35.04
C GLU A 118 0.76 0.82 -34.09
N ILE A 119 2.00 0.41 -33.80
CA ILE A 119 3.10 1.37 -33.54
C ILE A 119 4.21 1.17 -34.57
N GLU A 120 3.88 1.10 -35.86
CA GLU A 120 4.89 0.92 -36.92
C GLU A 120 5.15 2.16 -37.78
N GLU A 121 4.35 3.23 -37.69
CA GLU A 121 4.51 4.32 -38.67
C GLU A 121 5.45 5.46 -38.23
N ARG A 122 5.86 5.54 -36.95
CA ARG A 122 6.68 6.66 -36.45
C ARG A 122 7.61 6.35 -35.27
N ALA A 123 7.82 5.08 -34.93
CA ALA A 123 8.76 4.72 -33.88
C ALA A 123 10.19 4.95 -34.41
N GLU A 124 10.92 5.84 -33.76
CA GLU A 124 12.35 6.02 -34.01
C GLU A 124 13.06 4.72 -33.68
N THR A 125 13.82 4.20 -34.63
CA THR A 125 14.47 2.88 -34.50
C THR A 125 15.98 2.98 -34.62
N GLY A 126 16.67 2.03 -34.00
CA GLY A 126 18.12 1.89 -34.11
C GLY A 126 18.87 3.14 -33.66
N ARG A 127 19.63 3.75 -34.59
CA ARG A 127 20.54 4.86 -34.31
C ARG A 127 19.83 6.16 -33.98
N GLU A 128 18.57 6.32 -34.38
CA GLU A 128 17.79 7.52 -34.06
C GLU A 128 17.56 7.66 -32.54
N LEU A 129 17.55 6.54 -31.81
CA LEU A 129 17.42 6.50 -30.35
C LEU A 129 18.65 7.09 -29.63
N LEU A 130 19.79 7.18 -30.32
CA LEU A 130 21.03 7.71 -29.75
C LEU A 130 21.01 9.23 -29.57
N LYS A 131 20.08 9.96 -30.20
CA LYS A 131 19.97 11.41 -30.05
C LYS A 131 19.64 11.85 -28.62
N TYR A 132 19.06 10.95 -27.81
CA TYR A 132 18.75 11.19 -26.41
C TYR A 132 19.83 10.68 -25.45
N ALA A 133 20.86 10.00 -25.98
CA ALA A 133 21.95 9.51 -25.16
C ALA A 133 22.83 10.68 -24.71
N SER A 134 23.23 10.67 -23.44
CA SER A 134 24.20 11.65 -22.92
C SER A 134 25.60 11.45 -23.49
N ARG A 135 25.97 10.20 -23.82
CA ARG A 135 27.26 9.81 -24.39
C ARG A 135 27.10 8.63 -25.35
N THR A 136 27.79 8.71 -26.48
CA THR A 136 27.86 7.65 -27.49
C THR A 136 29.28 7.54 -28.03
N VAL A 137 29.70 6.32 -28.38
CA VAL A 137 30.96 6.03 -29.09
C VAL A 137 30.65 4.93 -30.09
N ASP A 138 31.11 5.09 -31.33
CA ASP A 138 30.92 4.13 -32.43
C ASP A 138 29.46 3.65 -32.59
N ASP A 139 28.51 4.60 -32.55
CA ASP A 139 27.06 4.34 -32.66
C ASP A 139 26.50 3.40 -31.56
N LEU A 140 27.12 3.37 -30.39
CA LEU A 140 26.70 2.58 -29.23
C LEU A 140 26.55 3.46 -27.98
N TYR A 141 25.65 3.05 -27.08
CA TYR A 141 25.55 3.63 -25.74
C TYR A 141 26.81 3.31 -24.95
N VAL A 142 27.42 4.33 -24.35
CA VAL A 142 28.57 4.16 -23.48
C VAL A 142 28.15 4.34 -22.04
N VAL A 143 28.33 3.28 -21.26
CA VAL A 143 28.17 3.31 -19.80
C VAL A 143 29.56 3.14 -19.20
N GLU A 144 29.88 3.97 -18.22
CA GLU A 144 31.08 3.75 -17.42
C GLU A 144 30.88 2.47 -16.61
N ALA A 145 31.58 1.41 -16.99
CA ALA A 145 31.57 0.18 -16.21
C ALA A 145 32.28 0.48 -14.87
N ASP A 146 31.53 0.49 -13.78
CA ASP A 146 32.08 0.64 -12.45
C ASP A 146 32.94 -0.60 -12.15
N LYS A 147 34.26 -0.47 -12.31
CA LYS A 147 35.24 -1.53 -12.04
C LYS A 147 35.43 -1.67 -10.54
N ARG A 148 34.39 -2.09 -9.82
CA ARG A 148 34.50 -2.45 -8.40
C ARG A 148 34.61 -3.97 -8.30
N ARG A 149 35.75 -4.41 -7.75
CA ARG A 149 36.15 -5.80 -7.50
C ARG A 149 35.90 -6.15 -6.03
#